data_AF-A0A9D8AV60-F1
#
_entry.id   AF-A0A9D8AV60-F1
#
_cell.length_a   1.000
_cell.length_b   1.000
_cell.length_c   1.000
_cell.angle_alpha   90.00
_cell.angle_beta   90.00
_cell.angle_gamma   90.00
#
_symmetry.space_group_name_H-M   'P 1'
#
loop_
_entity.id
_entity.type
_entity.pdbx_description
1 polymer ?
#
loop_
_entity_poly.entity_id
_entity_poly.type
_entity_poly.pdbx_seq_one_letter_code
_entity_poly.pdbx_strand_id
1 'polypeptide(L)'
;MPSEEYETAIRRLRGLAIRVLDENASGTDVTDLYVDLESRLRNLEATEIRICAFLDKATTVEESLQVNQELSEITAQIEEIKGKMNYLKDRSAYSTITVHLSPQIPTPTPTATPTTTPTPTPVVWRPDETYRSASRVLGGTMRAIGNAVIWTVVVLGPFLVLVALVVWLGIWMRRKGRKPD
;
A
#
# COMPACT_ATOMS: atom_id res chain seq x y z
N MET A 1 -10.64 -5.21 19.13
CA MET A 1 -9.68 -6.18 19.72
C MET A 1 -9.08 -5.59 20.99
N PRO A 2 -8.54 -6.39 21.92
CA PRO A 2 -7.83 -5.88 23.09
C PRO A 2 -6.73 -4.90 22.67
N SER A 3 -6.56 -3.80 23.42
CA SER A 3 -5.59 -2.74 23.12
C SER A 3 -4.14 -3.27 23.13
N GLU A 4 -3.83 -4.25 23.98
CA GLU A 4 -2.52 -4.90 24.06
C GLU A 4 -2.14 -5.65 22.76
N GLU A 5 -3.13 -6.15 22.03
CA GLU A 5 -2.91 -6.90 20.79
C GLU A 5 -2.86 -6.01 19.54
N TYR A 6 -3.21 -4.72 19.67
CA TYR A 6 -3.30 -3.76 18.57
C TYR A 6 -2.02 -3.73 17.70
N GLU A 7 -0.86 -3.56 18.34
CA GLU A 7 0.45 -3.49 17.68
C GLU A 7 0.80 -4.78 16.93
N THR A 8 0.40 -5.92 17.49
CA THR A 8 0.63 -7.21 16.84
C THR A 8 -0.30 -7.38 15.64
N ALA A 9 -1.55 -6.96 15.75
CA ALA A 9 -2.52 -7.01 14.66
C ALA A 9 -2.09 -6.11 13.48
N ILE A 10 -1.69 -4.86 13.74
CA ILE A 10 -1.28 -3.93 12.67
C ILE A 10 -0.02 -4.39 11.94
N ARG A 11 0.97 -4.95 12.67
CA ARG A 11 2.18 -5.53 12.06
C ARG A 11 1.85 -6.69 11.12
N ARG A 12 0.92 -7.56 11.51
CA ARG A 12 0.46 -8.67 10.66
C ARG A 12 -0.24 -8.15 9.41
N LEU A 13 -1.12 -7.16 9.55
CA LEU A 13 -1.81 -6.54 8.41
C LEU A 13 -0.83 -5.88 7.43
N ARG A 14 0.20 -5.17 7.94
CA ARG A 14 1.26 -4.58 7.12
C ARG A 14 2.04 -5.64 6.34
N GLY A 15 2.30 -6.80 6.95
CA GLY A 15 2.99 -7.92 6.29
C GLY A 15 2.20 -8.57 5.15
N LEU A 16 0.87 -8.44 5.14
CA LEU A 16 0.01 -8.98 4.08
C LEU A 16 -0.19 -7.97 2.92
N ALA A 17 0.04 -6.68 3.14
CA ALA A 17 -0.20 -5.65 2.16
C ALA A 17 0.95 -5.56 1.12
N ILE A 18 0.62 -5.58 -0.18
CA ILE A 18 1.58 -5.35 -1.27
C ILE A 18 2.09 -3.89 -1.23
N ARG A 19 1.21 -2.95 -0.88
CA ARG A 19 1.53 -1.52 -0.72
C ARG A 19 0.52 -0.87 0.23
N VAL A 20 1.03 -0.16 1.24
CA VAL A 20 0.21 0.69 2.12
C VAL A 20 0.09 2.08 1.47
N LEU A 21 -1.13 2.57 1.33
CA LEU A 21 -1.40 3.89 0.71
C LEU A 21 -1.48 5.00 1.76
N ASP A 22 -2.16 4.72 2.88
CA ASP A 22 -2.37 5.64 3.98
C ASP A 22 -2.55 4.83 5.28
N GLU A 23 -1.99 5.33 6.39
CA GLU A 23 -2.11 4.74 7.72
C GLU A 23 -2.23 5.89 8.72
N ASN A 24 -3.37 5.98 9.41
CA ASN A 24 -3.60 6.97 10.45
C ASN A 24 -4.00 6.26 11.75
N ALA A 25 -3.34 6.63 12.84
CA ALA A 25 -3.61 6.12 14.17
C ALA A 25 -3.96 7.29 15.09
N SER A 26 -5.11 7.19 15.76
CA SER A 26 -5.54 8.14 16.78
C SER A 26 -5.93 7.40 18.05
N GLY A 27 -5.63 8.01 19.20
CA GLY A 27 -6.00 7.51 20.51
C GLY A 27 -6.33 8.69 21.41
N THR A 28 -7.39 8.55 22.20
CA THR A 28 -7.76 9.54 23.22
C THR A 28 -7.32 9.00 24.56
N ASP A 29 -6.44 9.72 25.26
CA ASP A 29 -6.11 9.39 26.65
C ASP A 29 -7.28 9.76 27.55
N VAL A 30 -7.82 8.75 28.22
CA VAL A 30 -8.95 8.89 29.16
C VAL A 30 -8.51 8.76 30.62
N THR A 31 -7.19 8.66 30.86
CA THR A 31 -6.61 8.51 32.20
C THR A 31 -6.93 9.73 33.07
N ASP A 32 -6.73 10.94 32.55
CA ASP A 32 -7.04 12.18 33.26
C ASP A 32 -8.52 12.27 33.64
N LEU A 33 -9.41 11.89 32.71
CA LEU A 33 -10.85 11.85 32.96
C LEU A 33 -11.22 10.81 34.04
N TYR A 34 -10.56 9.65 34.03
CA TYR A 34 -10.77 8.62 35.04
C TYR A 34 -10.37 9.10 36.43
N VAL A 35 -9.23 9.78 36.55
CA VAL A 35 -8.73 10.34 37.83
C VAL A 35 -9.65 11.47 38.34
N ASP A 36 -10.19 12.31 37.46
CA ASP A 36 -11.19 13.32 37.84
C ASP A 36 -12.48 12.67 38.37
N LEU A 37 -13.01 11.68 37.64
CA LEU A 37 -14.20 10.94 38.07
C LEU A 37 -14.00 10.23 39.41
N GLU A 38 -12.84 9.62 39.63
CA GLU A 38 -12.48 9.00 40.91
C GLU A 38 -12.45 10.03 42.06
N SER A 39 -11.91 11.21 41.80
CA SER A 39 -11.88 12.31 42.80
C SER A 39 -13.27 12.81 43.14
N ARG A 40 -14.16 12.94 42.14
CA ARG A 40 -15.57 13.27 42.35
C ARG A 40 -16.30 12.18 43.12
N LEU A 41 -16.07 10.92 42.78
CA LEU A 41 -16.68 9.79 43.45
C LEU A 41 -16.35 9.79 44.95
N ARG A 42 -15.08 9.95 45.32
CA ARG A 42 -14.66 10.03 46.73
C ARG A 42 -15.35 11.16 47.49
N ASN A 43 -15.53 12.32 46.85
CA ASN A 43 -16.22 13.44 47.46
C ASN A 43 -17.72 13.17 47.67
N LEU A 44 -18.38 12.52 46.71
CA LEU A 44 -19.79 12.13 46.85
C LEU A 44 -19.97 11.06 47.91
N GLU A 45 -19.12 10.03 47.97
CA GLU A 45 -19.17 9.00 49.02
C GLU A 45 -18.91 9.61 50.41
N ALA A 46 -18.00 10.57 50.53
CA ALA A 46 -17.81 11.32 51.78
C ALA A 46 -19.04 12.16 52.17
N THR A 47 -19.78 12.65 51.17
CA THR A 47 -21.02 13.42 51.37
C THR A 47 -22.17 12.50 51.78
N GLU A 48 -22.30 11.35 51.14
CA GLU A 48 -23.24 10.28 51.49
C GLU A 48 -23.08 9.88 52.97
N ILE A 49 -21.85 9.64 53.43
CA ILE A 49 -21.57 9.30 54.84
C ILE A 49 -22.05 10.41 55.79
N ARG A 50 -21.86 11.69 55.42
CA ARG A 50 -22.31 12.82 56.24
C ARG A 50 -23.83 12.92 56.28
N ILE A 51 -24.50 12.69 55.15
CA ILE A 51 -25.97 12.68 55.04
C ILE A 51 -26.55 11.54 55.88
N CYS A 52 -25.98 10.34 55.81
CA CYS A 52 -26.36 9.23 56.68
C CYS A 52 -26.21 9.60 58.17
N ALA A 53 -25.13 10.28 58.55
CA ALA A 53 -24.95 10.74 59.93
C ALA A 53 -25.96 11.83 60.36
N PHE A 54 -26.53 12.59 59.41
CA PHE A 54 -27.67 13.48 59.69
C PHE A 54 -28.97 12.71 59.80
N LEU A 55 -29.17 11.69 58.97
CA LEU A 55 -30.34 10.82 59.03
C LEU A 55 -30.46 10.12 60.40
N ASP A 56 -29.34 9.65 60.95
CA ASP A 56 -29.27 9.03 62.28
C ASP A 56 -29.62 9.99 63.43
N LYS A 57 -29.49 11.30 63.20
CA LYS A 57 -29.79 12.36 64.19
C LYS A 57 -31.17 12.98 63.99
N ALA A 58 -31.81 12.73 62.84
CA ALA A 58 -33.10 13.30 62.51
C ALA A 58 -34.14 12.82 63.54
N THR A 59 -34.87 13.76 64.12
CA THR A 59 -35.82 13.45 65.22
C THR A 59 -37.27 13.51 64.77
N THR A 60 -37.52 14.09 63.59
CA THR A 60 -38.87 14.24 63.02
C THR A 60 -38.98 13.50 61.69
N VAL A 61 -40.19 13.05 61.36
CA VAL A 61 -40.45 12.34 60.09
C VAL A 61 -40.16 13.23 58.88
N GLU A 62 -40.48 14.52 58.97
CA GLU A 62 -40.26 15.48 57.88
C GLU A 62 -38.76 15.71 57.62
N GLU A 63 -37.95 15.82 58.67
CA GLU A 63 -36.49 15.87 58.58
C GLU A 63 -35.92 14.57 57.98
N SER A 64 -36.37 13.40 58.44
CA SER A 64 -35.95 12.11 57.85
C SER A 64 -36.29 12.00 56.36
N LEU A 65 -37.46 12.50 55.94
CA LEU A 65 -37.85 12.49 54.52
C LEU A 65 -36.97 13.42 53.68
N GLN A 66 -36.68 14.63 54.17
CA GLN A 66 -35.78 15.57 53.49
C GLN A 66 -34.38 14.98 53.33
N VAL A 67 -33.82 14.39 54.40
CA VAL A 67 -32.49 13.78 54.35
C VAL A 67 -32.46 12.56 53.42
N ASN A 68 -33.52 11.74 53.40
CA ASN A 68 -33.62 10.62 52.45
C ASN A 68 -33.69 11.09 50.99
N GLN A 69 -34.36 12.21 50.72
CA GLN A 69 -34.41 12.77 49.37
C GLN A 69 -33.01 13.18 48.88
N GLU A 70 -32.26 13.89 49.72
CA GLU A 70 -30.86 14.25 49.43
C GLU A 70 -29.97 13.01 49.26
N LEU A 71 -30.14 12.00 50.13
CA LEU A 71 -29.39 10.74 50.05
C LEU A 71 -29.65 10.02 48.73
N SER A 72 -30.92 9.99 48.28
CA SER A 72 -31.31 9.41 46.99
C SER A 72 -30.65 10.13 45.82
N GLU A 73 -30.58 11.47 45.85
CA GLU A 73 -29.93 12.26 44.81
C GLU A 73 -28.41 12.02 44.76
N ILE A 74 -27.74 11.95 45.90
CA ILE A 74 -26.30 11.65 45.96
C ILE A 74 -26.01 10.23 45.51
N THR A 75 -26.83 9.26 45.90
CA THR A 75 -26.69 7.86 45.48
C THR A 75 -26.81 7.73 43.95
N ALA A 76 -27.79 8.40 43.35
CA ALA A 76 -27.95 8.41 41.89
C ALA A 76 -26.73 8.99 41.18
N GLN A 77 -26.14 10.07 41.71
CA GLN A 77 -24.92 10.66 41.17
C GLN A 77 -23.71 9.71 41.29
N ILE A 78 -23.58 9.00 42.42
CA ILE A 78 -22.54 7.98 42.63
C ILE A 78 -22.66 6.86 41.59
N GLU A 79 -23.87 6.35 41.39
CA GLU A 79 -24.13 5.29 40.40
C GLU A 79 -23.82 5.76 38.97
N GLU A 80 -24.19 6.99 38.62
CA GLU A 80 -23.87 7.58 37.32
C GLU A 80 -22.35 7.67 37.10
N ILE A 81 -21.60 8.15 38.10
CA ILE A 81 -20.13 8.23 38.00
C ILE A 81 -19.51 6.83 37.90
N LYS A 82 -19.94 5.87 38.72
CA LYS A 82 -19.47 4.48 38.66
C LYS A 82 -19.76 3.85 37.29
N GLY A 83 -20.94 4.11 36.72
CA GLY A 83 -21.29 3.70 35.37
C GLY A 83 -20.35 4.27 34.30
N LYS A 84 -20.06 5.58 34.37
CA LYS A 84 -19.11 6.25 33.47
C LYS A 84 -17.69 5.69 33.60
N MET A 85 -17.22 5.45 34.83
CA MET A 85 -15.89 4.86 35.07
C MET A 85 -15.78 3.44 34.50
N ASN A 86 -16.81 2.61 34.68
CA ASN A 86 -16.86 1.26 34.08
C ASN A 86 -16.84 1.32 32.56
N TYR A 87 -17.62 2.23 31.97
CA TYR A 87 -17.61 2.44 30.52
C TYR A 87 -16.23 2.84 29.98
N LEU A 88 -15.53 3.76 30.64
CA LEU A 88 -14.18 4.17 30.25
C LEU A 88 -13.18 3.02 30.40
N LYS A 89 -13.27 2.26 31.49
CA LYS A 89 -12.44 1.07 31.73
C LYS A 89 -12.62 0.05 30.60
N ASP A 90 -13.85 -0.30 30.27
CA ASP A 90 -14.14 -1.26 29.22
C ASP A 90 -13.65 -0.76 27.86
N ARG A 91 -13.88 0.51 27.53
CA ARG A 91 -13.56 1.06 26.21
C ARG A 91 -12.08 1.36 26.01
N SER A 92 -11.34 1.70 27.07
CA SER A 92 -9.88 1.84 27.04
C SER A 92 -9.15 0.51 26.78
N ALA A 93 -9.78 -0.61 27.15
CA ALA A 93 -9.24 -1.95 26.95
C ALA A 93 -9.36 -2.44 25.49
N TYR A 94 -10.11 -1.75 24.62
CA TYR A 94 -10.32 -2.17 23.23
C TYR A 94 -9.89 -1.10 22.21
N SER A 95 -9.33 -1.58 21.10
CA SER A 95 -9.03 -0.79 19.92
C SER A 95 -9.79 -1.32 18.70
N THR A 96 -10.05 -0.45 17.72
CA THR A 96 -10.74 -0.75 16.46
C THR A 96 -9.81 -0.47 15.28
N ILE A 97 -9.64 -1.46 14.40
CA ILE A 97 -8.90 -1.32 13.13
C ILE A 97 -9.91 -1.36 11.99
N THR A 98 -9.88 -0.33 11.13
CA THR A 98 -10.64 -0.29 9.88
C THR A 98 -9.66 -0.45 8.72
N VAL A 99 -9.90 -1.42 7.82
CA VAL A 99 -9.03 -1.69 6.67
C VAL A 99 -9.79 -1.46 5.38
N HIS A 100 -9.24 -0.63 4.50
CA HIS A 100 -9.72 -0.44 3.14
C HIS A 100 -8.75 -1.09 2.15
N LEU A 101 -9.23 -2.02 1.33
CA LEU A 101 -8.42 -2.73 0.33
C LEU A 101 -8.76 -2.21 -1.06
N SER A 102 -7.72 -1.86 -1.84
CA SER A 102 -7.85 -1.52 -3.26
C SER A 102 -7.12 -2.57 -4.10
N PRO A 103 -7.82 -3.36 -4.93
CA PRO A 103 -7.18 -4.35 -5.78
C PRO A 103 -6.33 -3.64 -6.84
N GLN A 104 -5.09 -4.09 -6.98
CA GLN A 104 -4.24 -3.66 -8.09
C GLN A 104 -4.69 -4.41 -9.33
N ILE A 105 -5.63 -3.83 -10.08
CA ILE A 105 -6.04 -4.37 -11.37
C ILE A 105 -4.88 -4.04 -12.33
N PRO A 106 -4.16 -5.03 -12.88
CA PRO A 106 -3.15 -4.73 -13.88
C PRO A 106 -3.83 -4.02 -15.05
N THR A 107 -3.35 -2.82 -15.38
CA THR A 107 -3.77 -2.12 -16.58
C THR A 107 -3.63 -3.09 -17.75
N PRO A 108 -4.69 -3.37 -18.54
CA PRO A 108 -4.55 -4.26 -19.67
C PRO A 108 -3.48 -3.67 -20.58
N THR A 109 -2.32 -4.33 -20.62
CA THR A 109 -1.37 -4.11 -21.69
C THR A 109 -2.15 -4.42 -22.96
N PRO A 110 -2.24 -3.49 -23.95
CA PRO A 110 -2.91 -3.80 -25.20
C PRO A 110 -2.07 -4.86 -25.91
N THR A 111 -2.34 -6.13 -25.59
CA THR A 111 -2.00 -7.25 -26.45
C THR A 111 -2.75 -6.98 -27.74
N ALA A 112 -2.01 -6.70 -28.80
CA ALA A 112 -2.57 -6.58 -30.14
C ALA A 112 -3.17 -7.93 -30.52
N THR A 113 -4.42 -8.16 -30.14
CA THR A 113 -5.24 -9.23 -30.68
C THR A 113 -5.42 -8.91 -32.16
N PRO A 114 -5.04 -9.80 -33.10
CA PRO A 114 -5.37 -9.62 -34.49
C PRO A 114 -6.87 -9.86 -34.67
N THR A 115 -7.68 -8.82 -34.42
CA THR A 115 -9.10 -8.85 -34.76
C THR A 115 -9.22 -8.70 -36.27
N THR A 116 -9.59 -9.79 -36.92
CA THR A 116 -10.11 -9.81 -38.28
C THR A 116 -11.37 -8.93 -38.35
N THR A 117 -11.28 -7.79 -39.05
CA THR A 117 -12.27 -7.05 -39.89
C THR A 117 -13.76 -7.10 -39.49
N PRO A 118 -14.61 -6.03 -39.57
CA PRO A 118 -14.51 -4.80 -40.39
C PRO A 118 -14.93 -3.48 -39.71
N THR A 119 -14.48 -2.32 -40.22
CA THR A 119 -15.28 -1.08 -40.43
C THR A 119 -14.37 -0.07 -41.17
N PRO A 120 -14.67 0.31 -42.42
CA PRO A 120 -13.90 1.32 -43.12
C PRO A 120 -14.32 2.72 -42.64
N THR A 121 -13.62 3.24 -41.62
CA THR A 121 -13.64 4.69 -41.34
C THR A 121 -12.57 5.35 -42.22
N PRO A 122 -12.89 6.42 -42.97
CA PRO A 122 -11.92 7.05 -43.87
C PRO A 122 -10.80 7.67 -43.04
N VAL A 123 -9.59 7.12 -43.20
CA VAL A 123 -8.37 7.63 -42.57
C VAL A 123 -8.03 8.97 -43.21
N VAL A 124 -8.25 10.06 -42.49
CA VAL A 124 -7.76 11.39 -42.86
C VAL A 124 -6.24 11.39 -42.68
N TRP A 125 -5.51 11.51 -43.79
CA TRP A 125 -4.05 11.52 -43.80
C TRP A 125 -3.52 12.73 -43.02
N ARG A 126 -2.76 12.47 -41.95
CA ARG A 126 -2.10 13.47 -41.10
C ARG A 126 -0.57 13.35 -41.23
N PRO A 127 0.06 14.19 -42.07
CA PRO A 127 1.49 14.08 -42.39
C PRO A 127 2.44 14.43 -41.24
N ASP A 128 1.97 15.16 -40.22
CA ASP A 128 2.78 15.63 -39.10
C ASP A 128 3.20 14.50 -38.13
N GLU A 129 2.31 13.53 -37.89
CA GLU A 129 2.59 12.39 -37.00
C GLU A 129 3.45 11.30 -37.69
N THR A 130 3.41 11.25 -39.02
CA THR A 130 4.17 10.28 -39.82
C THR A 130 5.67 10.64 -39.89
N TYR A 131 6.01 11.93 -39.93
CA TYR A 131 7.41 12.39 -40.02
C TYR A 131 8.20 12.13 -38.74
N ARG A 132 7.60 12.35 -37.56
CA ARG A 132 8.27 12.10 -36.27
C ARG A 132 8.47 10.60 -36.00
N SER A 133 7.55 9.75 -36.47
CA SER A 133 7.62 8.30 -36.33
C SER A 133 8.67 7.64 -37.25
N ALA A 134 8.96 8.23 -38.41
CA ALA A 134 9.94 7.70 -39.37
C ALA A 134 11.40 7.79 -38.88
N SER A 135 11.74 8.81 -38.09
CA SER A 135 13.12 9.04 -37.62
C SER A 135 13.65 7.96 -36.65
N ARG A 136 12.77 7.32 -35.85
CA ARG A 136 13.16 6.18 -34.98
C ARG A 136 13.30 4.86 -35.74
N VAL A 137 12.57 4.68 -36.83
CA VAL A 137 12.67 3.47 -37.67
C VAL A 137 13.96 3.47 -38.50
N LEU A 138 14.42 4.63 -38.97
CA LEU A 138 15.70 4.80 -39.67
C LEU A 138 16.93 4.42 -38.80
N GLY A 139 16.89 4.75 -37.51
CA GLY A 139 17.97 4.35 -36.58
C GLY A 139 18.06 2.82 -36.40
N GLY A 140 16.91 2.13 -36.42
CA GLY A 140 16.83 0.67 -36.28
C GLY A 140 17.28 -0.09 -37.53
N THR A 141 16.92 0.37 -38.72
CA THR A 141 17.31 -0.26 -40.00
C THR A 141 18.82 -0.14 -40.26
N MET A 142 19.45 0.98 -39.88
CA MET A 142 20.90 1.16 -40.04
C MET A 142 21.70 0.14 -39.21
N ARG A 143 21.22 -0.19 -38.01
CA ARG A 143 21.85 -1.19 -37.12
C ARG A 143 21.65 -2.62 -37.62
N ALA A 144 20.50 -2.91 -38.23
CA ALA A 144 20.22 -4.21 -38.85
C ALA A 144 21.10 -4.48 -40.08
N ILE A 145 21.30 -3.47 -40.94
CA ILE A 145 22.21 -3.57 -42.10
C ILE A 145 23.66 -3.78 -41.63
N GLY A 146 24.11 -3.02 -40.63
CA GLY A 146 25.44 -3.18 -40.06
C GLY A 146 25.69 -4.61 -39.53
N ASN A 147 24.73 -5.17 -38.80
CA ASN A 147 24.83 -6.55 -38.31
C ASN A 147 24.88 -7.59 -39.45
N ALA A 148 24.08 -7.41 -40.50
CA ALA A 148 24.08 -8.30 -41.65
C ALA A 148 25.42 -8.30 -42.41
N VAL A 149 26.06 -7.13 -42.56
CA VAL A 149 27.39 -7.01 -43.17
C VAL A 149 28.45 -7.73 -42.35
N ILE A 150 28.44 -7.55 -41.02
CA ILE A 150 29.40 -8.22 -40.13
C ILE A 150 29.28 -9.75 -40.27
N TRP A 151 28.06 -10.28 -40.22
CA TRP A 151 27.82 -11.72 -40.35
C TRP A 151 28.26 -12.26 -41.72
N THR A 152 27.98 -11.50 -42.79
CA THR A 152 28.39 -11.82 -44.17
C THR A 152 29.91 -11.92 -44.27
N VAL A 153 30.66 -10.97 -43.71
CA VAL A 153 32.13 -10.98 -43.74
C VAL A 153 32.71 -12.12 -42.91
N VAL A 154 32.15 -12.39 -41.72
CA VAL A 154 32.62 -13.48 -40.85
C VAL A 154 32.40 -14.86 -41.50
N VAL A 155 31.26 -15.06 -42.17
CA VAL A 155 30.92 -16.35 -42.79
C VAL A 155 31.60 -16.54 -44.14
N LEU A 156 31.62 -15.53 -45.01
CA LEU A 156 32.20 -15.65 -46.36
C LEU A 156 33.69 -15.33 -46.43
N GLY A 157 34.23 -14.57 -45.49
CA GLY A 157 35.65 -14.21 -45.42
C GLY A 157 36.60 -15.42 -45.47
N PRO A 158 36.41 -16.47 -44.63
CA PRO A 158 37.26 -17.66 -44.67
C PRO A 158 37.21 -18.39 -46.02
N PHE A 159 36.03 -18.42 -46.66
CA PHE A 159 35.86 -19.04 -47.98
C PHE A 159 36.60 -18.26 -49.08
N LEU A 160 36.55 -16.94 -49.06
CA LEU A 160 37.28 -16.10 -50.03
C LEU A 160 38.80 -16.27 -49.90
N VAL A 161 39.31 -16.38 -48.67
CA VAL A 161 40.74 -16.64 -48.41
C VAL A 161 41.15 -18.01 -48.95
N LEU A 162 40.33 -19.05 -48.73
CA LEU A 162 40.58 -20.39 -49.27
C LEU A 162 40.63 -20.40 -50.81
N VAL A 163 39.68 -19.74 -51.47
CA VAL A 163 39.66 -19.65 -52.95
C VAL A 163 40.89 -18.91 -53.46
N ALA A 164 41.25 -17.78 -52.84
CA ALA A 164 42.44 -17.01 -53.22
C ALA A 164 43.73 -17.84 -53.05
N LEU A 165 43.83 -18.65 -52.00
CA LEU A 165 44.98 -19.52 -51.75
C LEU A 165 45.09 -20.62 -52.81
N VAL A 166 43.97 -21.25 -53.20
CA VAL A 166 43.94 -22.26 -54.29
C VAL A 166 44.34 -21.65 -55.63
N VAL A 167 43.82 -20.46 -55.96
CA VAL A 167 44.18 -19.75 -57.21
C VAL A 167 45.66 -19.36 -57.20
N TRP A 168 46.16 -18.84 -56.08
CA TRP A 168 47.58 -18.49 -55.91
C TRP A 168 48.49 -19.72 -56.07
N LEU A 169 48.13 -20.84 -55.45
CA LEU A 169 48.88 -22.10 -55.58
C LEU A 169 48.88 -22.63 -57.03
N GLY A 170 47.74 -22.53 -57.72
CA GLY A 170 47.61 -22.90 -59.14
C GLY A 170 48.46 -22.04 -60.07
N ILE A 171 48.50 -20.72 -59.84
CA ILE A 171 49.35 -19.80 -60.61
C ILE A 171 50.83 -20.07 -60.30
N TRP A 172 51.18 -20.30 -59.03
CA TRP A 172 52.54 -20.60 -58.60
C TRP A 172 53.08 -21.90 -59.20
N MET A 173 52.28 -22.97 -59.22
CA MET A 173 52.65 -24.23 -59.89
C MET A 173 52.83 -24.07 -61.40
N ARG A 174 51.97 -23.28 -62.08
CA ARG A 174 52.14 -23.00 -63.51
C ARG A 174 53.40 -22.19 -63.82
N ARG A 175 53.82 -21.29 -62.92
CA ARG A 175 55.06 -20.52 -63.09
C ARG A 175 56.32 -21.35 -62.86
N LYS A 176 56.26 -22.40 -62.04
CA LYS A 176 57.41 -23.28 -61.75
C LYS A 176 57.64 -24.39 -62.80
N GLY A 177 56.67 -24.61 -63.69
CA GLY A 177 56.71 -25.64 -64.75
C GLY A 177 57.31 -25.22 -66.10
N ARG A 178 57.73 -23.95 -66.27
CA ARG A 178 58.45 -23.50 -67.48
C ARG A 178 59.95 -23.53 -67.21
N LYS A 179 60.58 -24.68 -67.44
CA LYS A 179 62.02 -24.74 -67.69
C LYS A 179 62.27 -24.19 -69.10
N PRO A 180 63.19 -23.24 -69.29
CA PRO A 180 63.59 -22.80 -70.62
C PRO A 180 64.47 -23.89 -71.24
N ASP A 181 63.96 -24.54 -72.28
CA ASP A 181 64.76 -25.20 -73.30
C ASP A 181 64.44 -24.52 -74.64
#